data_AF-A0A257NSS2-F1
#
_entry.id   AF-A0A257NSS2-F1
#
_cell.length_a   1.000
_cell.length_b   1.000
_cell.length_c   1.000
_cell.angle_alpha   90.00
_cell.angle_beta   90.00
_cell.angle_gamma   90.00
#
_symmetry.space_group_name_H-M   'P 1'
#
loop_
_entity.id
_entity.type
_entity.pdbx_description
1 polymer ?
#
loop_
_entity_poly.entity_id
_entity_poly.type
_entity_poly.pdbx_seq_one_letter_code
_entity_poly.pdbx_strand_id
1 'polypeptide(L)'
;MKRFFDVLGASVLLALAFPVCCIIALAVRLTTSGPIFFSQKRVGRGGAEFRILKFCTMYPGSHLPERIVLPGDERVTPIGRFLRSTHLDELPQLLNVLCGHMSLVGPRPLPLDYIADAQYSP
;
A
#
# COMPACT_ATOMS: atom_id res chain seq x y z
N MET A 1 3.65 -11.27 -22.83
CA MET A 1 3.75 -9.83 -23.15
C MET A 1 3.36 -8.93 -21.97
N LYS A 2 2.14 -8.99 -21.43
CA LYS A 2 1.71 -8.13 -20.29
C LYS A 2 2.72 -8.07 -19.13
N ARG A 3 3.18 -9.23 -18.66
CA ARG A 3 4.16 -9.33 -17.56
C ARG A 3 5.47 -8.59 -17.83
N PHE A 4 5.95 -8.60 -19.07
CA PHE A 4 7.18 -7.91 -19.44
C PHE A 4 7.01 -6.39 -19.32
N PHE A 5 5.89 -5.85 -19.82
CA PHE A 5 5.57 -4.43 -19.66
C PHE A 5 5.35 -4.02 -18.21
N ASP A 6 4.70 -4.88 -17.40
CA ASP A 6 4.54 -4.63 -15.96
C ASP A 6 5.89 -4.50 -15.26
N VAL A 7 6.82 -5.42 -15.52
CA VAL A 7 8.15 -5.41 -14.89
C VAL A 7 8.99 -4.24 -15.40
N LEU A 8 9.01 -4.00 -16.71
CA LEU A 8 9.76 -2.90 -17.32
C LEU A 8 9.26 -1.55 -16.81
N GLY A 9 7.94 -1.33 -16.87
CA GLY A 9 7.32 -0.09 -16.39
C GLY A 9 7.52 0.11 -14.89
N ALA A 10 7.35 -0.94 -14.08
CA ALA A 10 7.56 -0.84 -12.63
C ALA A 10 9.03 -0.55 -12.29
N SER A 11 9.98 -1.12 -13.04
CA SER A 11 11.41 -0.85 -12.84
C SER A 11 11.77 0.60 -13.16
N VAL A 12 11.27 1.11 -14.30
CA VAL A 12 11.49 2.51 -14.70
C VAL A 12 10.84 3.47 -13.70
N LEU A 13 9.57 3.24 -13.35
CA LEU A 13 8.87 4.07 -12.37
C LEU A 13 9.55 4.04 -11.00
N LEU A 14 10.00 2.86 -10.55
CA LEU A 14 10.69 2.75 -9.26
C LEU A 14 12.04 3.47 -9.29
N ALA A 15 12.81 3.37 -10.37
CA ALA A 15 14.07 4.09 -10.53
C ALA A 15 13.88 5.61 -10.49
N LEU A 16 12.87 6.12 -11.21
CA LEU A 16 12.53 7.54 -11.21
C LEU A 16 11.97 8.03 -9.87
N ALA A 17 11.16 7.20 -9.21
CA ALA A 17 10.55 7.51 -7.92
C ALA A 17 11.50 7.27 -6.73
N PHE A 18 12.63 6.58 -6.92
CA PHE A 18 13.57 6.22 -5.85
C PHE A 18 14.00 7.41 -4.96
N PRO A 19 14.42 8.58 -5.49
CA PRO A 19 14.75 9.72 -4.64
C PRO A 19 13.56 10.20 -3.81
N VAL A 20 12.35 10.21 -4.39
CA VAL A 20 11.11 10.57 -3.68
C VAL A 20 10.81 9.54 -2.59
N CYS A 21 10.94 8.25 -2.87
CA CYS A 21 10.78 7.18 -1.88
C CYS A 21 11.74 7.33 -0.70
N CYS A 22 12.99 7.73 -0.94
CA CYS A 22 13.97 7.96 0.14
C CYS A 22 13.56 9.15 1.02
N ILE A 23 13.12 10.26 0.42
CA ILE A 23 12.63 11.44 1.15
C ILE A 23 11.39 11.09 1.97
N ILE A 24 10.43 10.36 1.39
CA ILE A 24 9.23 9.91 2.09
C ILE A 24 9.60 8.98 3.25
N ALA A 25 10.50 8.02 3.03
CA ALA A 25 10.96 7.10 4.06
C ALA A 25 11.56 7.84 5.26
N LEU A 26 12.39 8.87 5.00
CA LEU A 26 12.94 9.72 6.04
C LEU A 26 11.84 10.53 6.75
N ALA A 27 10.93 11.15 6.01
CA ALA A 27 9.83 11.94 6.59
C ALA A 27 8.92 11.08 7.50
N VAL A 28 8.57 9.86 7.09
CA VAL A 28 7.82 8.90 7.90
C VAL A 28 8.60 8.53 9.15
N ARG A 29 9.91 8.25 9.02
CA ARG A 29 10.78 7.89 10.15
C ARG A 29 10.94 9.02 11.17
N LEU A 30 10.92 10.28 10.72
CA LEU A 30 11.03 11.44 11.60
C LEU A 30 9.68 11.83 12.23
N THR A 31 8.55 11.46 11.62
CA THR A 31 7.21 11.81 12.13
C THR A 31 6.67 10.76 13.09
N THR A 32 7.06 9.50 12.95
CA THR A 32 6.55 8.39 13.78
C THR A 32 7.70 7.52 14.27
N SER A 33 7.58 7.00 15.49
CA SER A 33 8.49 5.98 16.04
C SER A 33 8.26 4.58 15.45
N GLY A 34 7.29 4.42 14.54
CA GLY A 34 6.89 3.16 13.91
C GLY A 34 7.73 2.73 12.71
N PRO A 35 7.31 1.64 12.04
CA PRO A 35 7.95 1.16 10.83
C PRO A 35 7.72 2.15 9.67
N ILE A 36 8.69 2.22 8.74
CA ILE A 36 8.57 3.02 7.51
C ILE A 36 7.51 2.43 6.57
N PHE A 37 7.44 1.10 6.52
CA PHE A 37 6.50 0.40 5.66
C PHE A 37 5.36 -0.22 6.45
N PHE A 38 4.17 -0.14 5.87
CA PHE A 38 2.99 -0.86 6.27
C PHE A 38 2.77 -2.07 5.34
N SER A 39 2.31 -3.18 5.91
CA SER A 39 1.97 -4.37 5.14
C SER A 39 0.67 -5.03 5.60
N GLN A 40 -0.15 -5.45 4.65
CA GLN A 40 -1.42 -6.13 4.90
C GLN A 40 -1.64 -7.26 3.89
N LYS A 41 -2.24 -8.37 4.34
CA LYS A 41 -2.65 -9.44 3.44
C LYS A 41 -3.78 -8.97 2.51
N ARG A 42 -3.65 -9.30 1.23
CA ARG A 42 -4.61 -9.02 0.16
C ARG A 42 -4.77 -10.25 -0.72
N VAL A 43 -5.91 -10.34 -1.38
CA VAL A 43 -6.15 -11.37 -2.41
C VAL A 43 -5.83 -10.79 -3.78
N GLY A 44 -4.93 -11.47 -4.48
CA GLY A 44 -4.47 -11.13 -5.81
C GLY A 44 -5.05 -12.05 -6.88
N ARG A 45 -4.28 -12.27 -7.94
CA ARG A 45 -4.69 -13.05 -9.10
C ARG A 45 -4.97 -14.52 -8.72
N GLY A 46 -6.12 -15.05 -9.15
CA GLY A 46 -6.48 -16.45 -8.94
C GLY A 46 -6.74 -16.81 -7.48
N GLY A 47 -7.08 -15.84 -6.63
CA GLY A 47 -7.32 -16.07 -5.20
C GLY A 47 -6.04 -16.15 -4.36
N ALA A 48 -4.86 -15.98 -4.96
CA ALA A 48 -3.59 -16.07 -4.24
C ALA A 48 -3.44 -14.93 -3.23
N GLU A 49 -3.12 -15.27 -1.98
CA GLU A 49 -2.79 -14.29 -0.96
C GLU A 49 -1.40 -13.69 -1.19
N PHE A 50 -1.26 -12.39 -0.97
CA PHE A 50 0.04 -11.75 -0.88
C PHE A 50 -0.01 -10.58 0.10
N ARG A 51 1.16 -10.08 0.47
CA ARG A 51 1.30 -8.90 1.31
C ARG A 51 1.50 -7.65 0.46
N ILE A 52 0.54 -6.73 0.49
CA ILE A 52 0.70 -5.41 -0.13
C ILE A 52 1.68 -4.58 0.70
N LEU A 53 2.48 -3.75 0.05
CA LEU A 53 3.46 -2.87 0.68
C LEU A 53 3.09 -1.41 0.44
N LYS A 54 3.09 -0.60 1.49
CA LYS A 54 2.86 0.86 1.43
C LYS A 54 3.78 1.59 2.39
N PHE A 55 3.91 2.89 2.26
CA PHE A 55 4.45 3.71 3.35
C PHE A 55 3.48 3.75 4.52
N CYS A 56 4.02 3.77 5.74
CA CYS A 56 3.22 3.90 6.95
C CYS A 56 2.68 5.32 7.05
N THR A 57 1.36 5.45 7.14
CA THR A 57 0.66 6.74 7.19
C THR A 57 -0.06 6.97 8.53
N MET A 58 -0.10 5.95 9.39
CA MET A 58 -0.85 5.96 10.65
C MET A 58 0.09 5.84 11.85
N TYR A 59 -0.34 6.34 13.00
CA TYR A 59 0.41 6.19 14.25
C TYR A 59 0.48 4.72 14.69
N PRO A 60 1.61 4.27 15.28
CA PRO A 60 1.70 2.91 15.83
C PRO A 60 0.62 2.65 16.87
N GLY A 61 0.04 1.44 16.85
CA GLY A 61 -0.99 1.05 17.82
C GLY A 61 -2.37 1.70 17.60
N SER A 62 -2.57 2.48 16.52
CA SER A 62 -3.86 3.07 16.19
C SER A 62 -4.89 2.06 15.63
N HIS A 63 -4.83 0.81 16.07
CA HIS A 63 -5.73 -0.27 15.65
C HIS A 63 -7.06 -0.12 16.38
N LEU A 64 -7.96 0.71 15.84
CA LEU A 64 -9.37 0.73 16.24
C LEU A 64 -10.15 -0.31 15.42
N PRO A 65 -11.30 -0.81 15.95
CA PRO A 65 -12.15 -1.76 15.23
C PRO A 65 -12.69 -1.19 13.90
N GLU A 66 -12.69 0.13 13.74
CA GLU A 66 -13.08 0.80 12.51
C GLU A 66 -12.07 0.55 11.38
N ARG A 67 -12.53 -0.25 10.40
CA ARG A 67 -11.78 -0.69 9.22
C ARG A 67 -11.61 0.39 8.16
N ILE A 68 -12.48 1.40 8.16
CA ILE A 68 -12.49 2.50 7.18
C ILE A 68 -11.76 3.70 7.79
N VAL A 69 -10.86 4.30 7.02
CA VAL A 69 -10.21 5.56 7.38
C VAL A 69 -11.03 6.69 6.75
N LEU A 70 -11.62 7.53 7.59
CA LEU A 70 -12.44 8.67 7.16
C LEU A 70 -11.58 9.92 6.95
N PRO A 71 -12.05 10.92 6.17
CA PRO A 71 -11.43 12.23 6.16
C PRO A 71 -11.39 12.81 7.58
N GLY A 72 -10.23 13.32 8.00
CA GLY A 72 -10.03 13.87 9.35
C GLY A 72 -9.67 12.85 10.44
N ASP A 73 -9.51 11.57 10.10
CA ASP A 73 -9.13 10.52 11.05
C ASP A 73 -7.80 10.85 11.78
N GLU A 74 -7.89 10.98 13.10
CA GLU A 74 -6.77 11.36 13.98
C GLU A 74 -5.66 10.30 14.02
N ARG A 75 -5.98 9.05 13.63
CA ARG A 75 -5.00 7.97 13.52
C ARG A 75 -3.98 8.23 12.41
N VAL A 76 -4.32 9.06 11.42
CA VAL A 76 -3.47 9.39 10.29
C VAL A 76 -2.56 10.57 10.63
N THR A 77 -1.25 10.34 10.49
CA THR A 77 -0.21 11.35 10.71
C THR A 77 -0.37 12.51 9.71
N PRO A 78 0.08 13.74 10.04
CA PRO A 78 0.01 14.88 9.10
C PRO A 78 0.67 14.58 7.75
N ILE A 79 1.88 13.99 7.75
CA ILE A 79 2.55 13.54 6.53
C ILE A 79 1.75 12.42 5.84
N GLY A 80 1.18 11.50 6.61
CA GLY A 80 0.35 10.41 6.09
C GLY A 80 -0.89 10.90 5.34
N ARG A 81 -1.51 12.01 5.78
CA ARG A 81 -2.64 12.62 5.06
C ARG A 81 -2.20 13.11 3.68
N PHE A 82 -1.06 13.80 3.60
CA PHE A 82 -0.48 14.23 2.33
C PHE A 82 -0.18 13.03 1.42
N LEU A 83 0.51 12.01 1.94
CA LEU A 83 0.86 10.82 1.17
C LEU A 83 -0.36 10.08 0.61
N ARG A 84 -1.45 9.98 1.39
CA ARG A 84 -2.70 9.33 0.96
C ARG A 84 -3.45 10.15 -0.09
N SER A 85 -3.50 11.48 0.07
CA SER A 85 -4.16 12.37 -0.90
C SER A 85 -3.47 12.41 -2.26
N THR A 86 -2.16 12.11 -2.29
CA THR A 86 -1.33 12.09 -3.50
C THR A 86 -1.05 10.68 -4.01
N HIS A 87 -1.53 9.65 -3.32
CA HIS A 87 -1.22 8.23 -3.56
C HIS A 87 0.28 7.87 -3.51
N LEU A 88 1.12 8.76 -2.97
CA LEU A 88 2.55 8.52 -2.81
C LEU A 88 2.83 7.41 -1.78
N ASP A 89 1.88 7.13 -0.86
CA ASP A 89 1.98 6.00 0.06
C ASP A 89 1.98 4.64 -0.67
N GLU A 90 1.52 4.60 -1.92
CA GLU A 90 1.39 3.38 -2.73
C GLU A 90 2.62 3.07 -3.59
N LEU A 91 3.61 3.97 -3.69
CA LEU A 91 4.84 3.74 -4.46
C LEU A 91 5.56 2.42 -4.12
N PRO A 92 5.63 1.96 -2.86
CA PRO A 92 6.22 0.66 -2.53
C PRO A 92 5.52 -0.54 -3.17
N GLN A 93 4.27 -0.41 -3.64
CA GLN A 93 3.56 -1.46 -4.38
C GLN A 93 4.22 -1.78 -5.73
N LEU A 94 5.07 -0.91 -6.27
CA LEU A 94 5.89 -1.22 -7.45
C LEU A 94 6.77 -2.46 -7.19
N LEU A 95 7.23 -2.67 -5.95
CA LEU A 95 7.93 -3.90 -5.57
C LEU A 95 7.01 -5.12 -5.65
N ASN A 96 5.73 -4.99 -5.28
CA ASN A 96 4.75 -6.07 -5.46
C ASN A 96 4.53 -6.42 -6.94
N VAL A 97 4.58 -5.42 -7.83
CA VAL A 97 4.57 -5.66 -9.27
C VAL A 97 5.83 -6.40 -9.68
N LEU A 98 7.03 -5.96 -9.27
CA LEU A 98 8.28 -6.65 -9.61
C LEU A 98 8.30 -8.11 -9.11
N CYS A 99 7.76 -8.39 -7.92
CA CYS A 99 7.62 -9.75 -7.38
C CYS A 99 6.54 -10.60 -8.08
N GLY A 100 5.70 -10.01 -8.94
CA GLY A 100 4.66 -10.74 -9.68
C GLY A 100 3.36 -10.96 -8.89
N HIS A 101 3.22 -10.32 -7.74
CA HIS A 101 1.99 -10.34 -6.95
C HIS A 101 0.92 -9.40 -7.54
N MET A 102 1.35 -8.33 -8.20
CA MET A 102 0.50 -7.31 -8.80
C MET A 102 0.87 -7.03 -10.27
N SER A 103 0.02 -6.27 -10.95
CA SER A 103 0.20 -5.75 -12.30
C SER A 103 0.09 -4.23 -12.24
N LEU A 104 0.79 -3.48 -13.11
CA LEU A 104 0.68 -2.01 -13.12
C LEU A 104 -0.75 -1.56 -13.42
N VAL A 105 -1.42 -2.30 -14.30
CA VAL A 105 -2.82 -2.10 -14.65
C VAL A 105 -3.61 -3.37 -14.34
N GLY A 106 -4.55 -3.28 -13.40
CA GLY A 106 -5.38 -4.40 -12.96
C GLY A 106 -6.36 -4.00 -11.84
N PRO A 107 -7.25 -4.91 -11.42
CA PRO A 107 -8.15 -4.66 -10.31
C PRO A 107 -7.39 -4.43 -9.00
N ARG A 108 -7.92 -3.57 -8.13
CA ARG A 108 -7.30 -3.29 -6.83
C ARG A 108 -7.43 -4.52 -5.91
N PRO A 109 -6.33 -5.03 -5.33
CA PRO A 109 -6.37 -6.16 -4.40
C PRO A 109 -7.26 -5.89 -3.18
N LEU A 110 -8.22 -6.77 -2.95
CA LEU A 110 -9.13 -6.66 -1.80
C LEU A 110 -8.48 -7.20 -0.53
N PRO A 111 -8.78 -6.62 0.64
CA PRO A 111 -8.38 -7.21 1.91
C PRO A 111 -9.18 -8.47 2.20
N LEU A 112 -8.56 -9.44 2.88
CA LEU A 112 -9.15 -10.75 3.15
C LEU A 112 -10.52 -10.67 3.84
N ASP A 113 -10.64 -9.76 4.80
CA ASP A 113 -11.84 -9.62 5.62
C ASP A 113 -13.08 -9.27 4.77
N TYR A 114 -12.91 -8.57 3.64
CA TYR A 114 -14.02 -8.21 2.75
C TYR A 114 -14.53 -9.41 1.95
N ILE A 115 -13.67 -10.41 1.72
CA ILE A 115 -14.05 -11.65 1.04
C ILE A 115 -14.78 -12.56 2.04
N ALA A 116 -14.32 -12.60 3.29
CA ALA A 116 -15.01 -13.32 4.36
C ALA A 116 -16.42 -12.76 4.58
N ASP A 117 -16.57 -11.44 4.62
CA ASP A 117 -17.88 -10.78 4.76
C ASP A 117 -18.79 -11.06 3.55
N ALA A 118 -18.26 -11.07 2.32
CA ALA A 118 -19.02 -11.38 1.11
C ALA A 118 -19.46 -12.85 1.02
N GLN A 119 -18.72 -13.77 1.64
CA GLN A 119 -19.08 -15.20 1.72
C GLN A 119 -20.10 -15.49 2.84
N TYR A 120 -20.32 -14.54 3.76
CA TYR A 120 -21.19 -14.67 4.93
C TYR A 120 -22.46 -13.80 4.83
N SER A 121 -22.85 -13.33 3.64
CA SER A 121 -24.17 -12.73 3.43
C SER A 121 -25.25 -13.81 3.46
N PRO A 122 -26.25 -13.75 4.38
CA PRO A 122 -27.37 -14.68 4.42
C PRO A 122 -28.30 -14.55 3.20
#